data_AF-A0A0S4JNB0-F1
#
_entry.id   AF-A0A0S4JNB0-F1
#
_cell.length_a   1.000
_cell.length_b   1.000
_cell.length_c   1.000
_cell.angle_alpha   90.00
_cell.angle_beta   90.00
_cell.angle_gamma   90.00
#
_symmetry.space_group_name_H-M   'P 1'
#
loop_
_entity.id
_entity.type
_entity.pdbx_description
1 polymer ?
#
loop_
_entity_poly.entity_id
_entity_poly.type
_entity_poly.pdbx_seq_one_letter_code
_entity_poly.pdbx_strand_id
1 'polypeptide(L)'
;MSCRQAIAVIAVLGLLLGAVHADVCSSQPDCSACVAENLCGWCSVPVTYQDNSTGAQCAGFGSGARPFICNGVYSTEVCQRGYVCDVSSGSCDLGAPGAGNTLAECEQICHKSNTNVYLCDQTTKACNVVPDGTPGSTSLEICQAVCNHIPTRQHPPLALPHPLMLATPPATPAPQPPPAMVRPSLCANRSAAPTTLSTSAITKMALAPPSRP
;
A
#
# COMPACT_ATOMS: atom_id res chain seq x y z
N MET A 1 -65.22 29.87 -16.59
CA MET A 1 -64.44 29.09 -17.59
C MET A 1 -63.29 29.96 -18.07
N SER A 2 -62.12 29.85 -17.43
CA SER A 2 -60.92 30.59 -17.87
C SER A 2 -59.66 29.78 -17.66
N CYS A 3 -58.97 29.64 -18.79
CA CYS A 3 -57.62 29.22 -19.09
C CYS A 3 -56.56 29.65 -18.05
N ARG A 4 -55.71 28.71 -17.61
CA ARG A 4 -54.32 28.99 -17.23
C ARG A 4 -53.43 27.80 -17.60
N GLN A 5 -52.68 27.99 -18.69
CA GLN A 5 -51.55 27.17 -19.09
C GLN A 5 -50.40 27.38 -18.09
N ALA A 6 -49.86 26.30 -17.54
CA ALA A 6 -48.58 26.31 -16.82
C ALA A 6 -47.57 25.49 -17.64
N ILE A 7 -46.66 26.20 -18.31
CA ILE A 7 -45.54 25.62 -19.03
C ILE A 7 -44.51 25.20 -17.99
N ALA A 8 -44.42 23.90 -17.71
CA ALA A 8 -43.36 23.33 -16.89
C ALA A 8 -42.11 23.13 -17.77
N VAL A 9 -41.15 24.05 -17.64
CA VAL A 9 -39.82 23.92 -18.24
C VAL A 9 -39.04 22.87 -17.45
N ILE A 10 -39.03 21.63 -17.93
CA ILE A 10 -38.19 20.56 -17.39
C ILE A 10 -36.77 20.82 -17.88
N ALA A 11 -35.96 21.46 -17.03
CA ALA A 11 -34.51 21.53 -17.22
C ALA A 11 -33.94 20.11 -17.05
N VAL A 12 -33.67 19.45 -18.17
CA VAL A 12 -32.93 18.17 -18.20
C VAL A 12 -31.49 18.48 -17.86
N LEU A 13 -31.18 18.44 -16.56
CA LEU A 13 -29.82 18.44 -16.05
C LEU A 13 -29.19 17.08 -16.43
N GLY A 14 -28.48 17.06 -17.56
CA GLY A 14 -27.73 15.91 -18.03
C GLY A 14 -26.61 15.58 -17.06
N LEU A 15 -26.89 14.67 -16.12
CA LEU A 15 -25.89 13.99 -15.30
C LEU A 15 -25.05 13.11 -16.23
N LEU A 16 -23.90 13.63 -16.65
CA LEU A 16 -22.79 12.84 -17.16
C LEU A 16 -22.27 11.99 -15.99
N LEU A 17 -22.94 10.87 -15.72
CA LEU A 17 -22.45 9.80 -14.87
C LEU A 17 -21.28 9.14 -15.61
N GLY A 18 -20.08 9.67 -15.40
CA GLY A 18 -18.88 8.89 -15.64
C GLY A 18 -19.05 7.58 -14.88
N ALA A 19 -19.09 6.45 -15.60
CA ALA A 19 -19.21 5.14 -15.00
C ALA A 19 -17.97 4.92 -14.12
N VAL A 20 -18.11 5.28 -12.84
CA VAL A 20 -17.19 4.84 -11.80
C VAL A 20 -17.26 3.32 -11.84
N HIS A 21 -16.25 2.69 -12.45
CA HIS A 21 -16.08 1.25 -12.37
C HIS A 21 -15.78 0.94 -10.91
N ALA A 22 -16.84 0.74 -10.14
CA ALA A 22 -16.74 0.26 -8.78
C ALA A 22 -16.06 -1.09 -8.87
N ASP A 23 -14.85 -1.17 -8.33
CA ASP A 23 -14.11 -2.41 -8.22
C ASP A 23 -14.95 -3.33 -7.30
N VAL A 24 -15.62 -4.33 -7.87
CA VAL A 24 -16.55 -5.21 -7.13
C VAL A 24 -15.83 -5.83 -5.92
N CYS A 25 -14.53 -6.10 -6.07
CA CYS A 25 -13.67 -6.65 -5.04
C CYS A 25 -13.45 -5.69 -3.87
N SER A 26 -13.48 -4.37 -4.08
CA SER A 26 -13.24 -3.38 -3.02
C SER A 26 -14.28 -3.38 -1.89
N SER A 27 -15.40 -4.07 -2.09
CA SER A 27 -16.44 -4.25 -1.07
C SER A 27 -16.08 -5.29 0.00
N GLN A 28 -15.05 -6.11 -0.24
CA GLN A 28 -14.69 -7.20 0.66
C GLN A 28 -13.84 -6.68 1.83
N PRO A 29 -14.24 -6.98 3.10
CA PRO A 29 -13.62 -6.35 4.27
C PRO A 29 -12.29 -6.99 4.69
N ASP A 30 -12.03 -8.22 4.27
CA ASP A 30 -10.86 -8.99 4.66
C ASP A 30 -10.37 -9.91 3.55
N CYS A 31 -9.15 -10.42 3.73
CA CYS A 31 -8.49 -11.25 2.75
C CYS A 31 -9.27 -12.52 2.41
N SER A 32 -9.89 -13.17 3.41
CA SER A 32 -10.56 -14.46 3.18
C SER A 32 -11.81 -14.29 2.33
N ALA A 33 -12.57 -13.23 2.57
CA ALA A 33 -13.71 -12.86 1.73
C ALA A 33 -13.27 -12.42 0.32
N CYS A 34 -12.14 -11.71 0.22
CA CYS A 34 -11.60 -11.25 -1.05
C CYS A 34 -11.19 -12.38 -1.99
N VAL A 35 -10.38 -13.33 -1.50
CA VAL A 35 -9.86 -14.44 -2.34
C VAL A 35 -10.92 -15.52 -2.63
N ALA A 36 -12.08 -15.46 -1.96
CA ALA A 36 -13.23 -16.31 -2.27
C ALA A 36 -13.98 -15.84 -3.53
N GLU A 37 -13.82 -14.58 -3.93
CA GLU A 37 -14.46 -14.02 -5.11
C GLU A 37 -13.66 -14.30 -6.39
N ASN A 38 -14.36 -14.60 -7.47
CA ASN A 38 -13.72 -14.80 -8.76
C ASN A 38 -13.14 -13.48 -9.29
N LEU A 39 -11.90 -13.55 -9.79
CA LEU A 39 -11.17 -12.41 -10.35
C LEU A 39 -10.84 -11.31 -9.33
N CYS A 40 -10.87 -11.61 -8.04
CA CYS A 40 -10.41 -10.72 -6.98
C CYS A 40 -9.11 -11.23 -6.37
N GLY A 41 -8.24 -10.31 -5.96
CA GLY A 41 -7.05 -10.62 -5.21
C GLY A 41 -6.82 -9.63 -4.08
N TRP A 42 -6.20 -10.14 -3.02
CA TRP A 42 -5.87 -9.38 -1.83
C TRP A 42 -4.42 -8.93 -1.88
N CYS A 43 -4.21 -7.63 -1.72
CA CYS A 43 -2.90 -7.05 -1.43
C CYS A 43 -2.76 -6.83 0.08
N SER A 44 -1.65 -7.26 0.66
CA SER A 44 -1.41 -7.13 2.10
C SER A 44 -1.26 -5.68 2.61
N VAL A 45 -1.20 -4.72 1.68
CA VAL A 45 -1.28 -3.27 1.90
C VAL A 45 -2.29 -2.66 0.91
N PRO A 46 -2.78 -1.43 1.13
CA PRO A 46 -3.62 -0.74 0.16
C PRO A 46 -2.97 -0.66 -1.23
N VAL A 47 -3.73 -0.95 -2.29
CA VAL A 47 -3.19 -0.91 -3.67
C VAL A 47 -2.98 0.52 -4.15
N THR A 48 -2.08 0.71 -5.11
CA THR A 48 -1.88 1.99 -5.80
C THR A 48 -2.35 1.87 -7.25
N TYR A 49 -3.29 2.72 -7.67
CA TYR A 49 -3.74 2.79 -9.06
C TYR A 49 -2.80 3.65 -9.91
N GLN A 50 -2.95 3.58 -11.25
CA GLN A 50 -2.09 4.32 -12.19
C GLN A 50 -2.12 5.85 -12.05
N ASP A 51 -3.18 6.40 -11.47
CA ASP A 51 -3.33 7.82 -11.14
C ASP A 51 -2.67 8.20 -9.80
N ASN A 52 -1.90 7.27 -9.21
CA ASN A 52 -1.34 7.34 -7.86
C ASN A 52 -2.39 7.44 -6.74
N SER A 53 -3.67 7.18 -7.03
CA SER A 53 -4.68 7.06 -5.98
C SER A 53 -4.51 5.75 -5.21
N THR A 54 -4.75 5.81 -3.89
CA THR A 54 -4.75 4.62 -3.03
C THR A 54 -6.13 3.97 -3.05
N GLY A 55 -6.17 2.65 -3.23
CA GLY A 55 -7.37 1.82 -3.23
C GLY A 55 -7.52 0.95 -1.99
N ALA A 56 -8.59 0.15 -1.97
CA ALA A 56 -8.74 -0.91 -0.98
C ALA A 56 -7.68 -2.01 -1.17
N GLN A 57 -7.52 -2.89 -0.18
CA GLN A 57 -6.61 -4.04 -0.26
C GLN A 57 -7.11 -5.12 -1.22
N CYS A 58 -8.43 -5.30 -1.29
CA CYS A 58 -9.05 -6.19 -2.26
C CYS A 58 -9.28 -5.46 -3.57
N ALA A 59 -8.68 -5.96 -4.65
CA ALA A 59 -8.79 -5.36 -5.99
C ALA A 59 -9.00 -6.45 -7.05
N GLY A 60 -9.81 -6.13 -8.05
CA GLY A 60 -10.09 -7.04 -9.16
C GLY A 60 -8.94 -7.09 -10.16
N PHE A 61 -8.76 -8.22 -10.83
CA PHE A 61 -7.83 -8.37 -11.95
C PHE A 61 -8.54 -8.88 -13.21
N GLY A 62 -7.96 -8.61 -14.40
CA GLY A 62 -8.52 -9.03 -15.69
C GLY A 62 -9.05 -7.89 -16.55
N SER A 63 -9.80 -8.23 -17.62
CA SER A 63 -10.14 -7.32 -18.72
C SER A 63 -11.11 -6.19 -18.39
N GLY A 64 -11.73 -6.19 -17.21
CA GLY A 64 -12.63 -5.13 -16.74
C GLY A 64 -12.15 -4.42 -15.48
N ALA A 65 -11.01 -4.81 -14.92
CA ALA A 65 -10.52 -4.25 -13.67
C ALA A 65 -9.57 -3.06 -13.91
N ARG A 66 -9.53 -2.15 -12.94
CA ARG A 66 -8.59 -1.03 -12.97
C ARG A 66 -7.17 -1.56 -12.73
N PRO A 67 -6.18 -1.21 -13.57
CA PRO A 67 -4.81 -1.61 -13.33
C PRO A 67 -4.29 -1.00 -12.02
N PHE A 68 -3.72 -1.83 -11.16
CA PHE A 68 -3.17 -1.45 -9.88
C PHE A 68 -1.81 -2.10 -9.63
N ILE A 69 -1.06 -1.55 -8.68
CA ILE A 69 0.18 -2.07 -8.16
C ILE A 69 -0.05 -2.47 -6.70
N CYS A 70 0.29 -3.71 -6.38
CA CYS A 70 0.41 -4.17 -5.00
C CYS A 70 1.88 -4.05 -4.58
N ASN A 71 2.18 -3.13 -3.67
CA ASN A 71 3.55 -2.99 -3.13
C ASN A 71 3.84 -4.01 -2.01
N GLY A 72 2.82 -4.75 -1.55
CA GLY A 72 2.97 -5.79 -0.55
C GLY A 72 2.99 -7.19 -1.14
N VAL A 73 2.50 -8.15 -0.35
CA VAL A 73 2.27 -9.52 -0.75
C VAL A 73 0.89 -9.62 -1.39
N TYR A 74 0.85 -10.05 -2.65
CA TYR A 74 -0.39 -10.24 -3.40
C TYR A 74 -0.83 -11.70 -3.36
N SER A 75 -2.13 -11.94 -3.14
CA SER A 75 -2.72 -13.26 -2.93
C SER A 75 -4.03 -13.40 -3.70
N THR A 76 -4.19 -14.48 -4.46
CA THR A 76 -5.42 -14.76 -5.23
C THR A 76 -6.15 -16.03 -4.78
N GLU A 77 -5.51 -16.88 -3.98
CA GLU A 77 -6.05 -18.19 -3.59
C GLU A 77 -6.04 -18.39 -2.07
N VAL A 78 -4.90 -18.07 -1.44
CA VAL A 78 -4.70 -18.20 0.00
C VAL A 78 -4.13 -16.92 0.55
N CYS A 79 -4.60 -16.53 1.74
CA CYS A 79 -4.12 -15.34 2.42
C CYS A 79 -2.69 -15.52 2.92
N GLN A 80 -1.72 -15.12 2.10
CA GLN A 80 -0.31 -15.19 2.47
C GLN A 80 -0.02 -14.23 3.62
N ARG A 81 0.91 -14.64 4.49
CA ARG A 81 1.38 -13.82 5.61
C ARG A 81 2.61 -13.04 5.14
N GLY A 82 2.54 -11.73 5.25
CA GLY A 82 3.70 -10.86 5.14
C GLY A 82 4.38 -10.65 6.49
N TYR A 83 5.40 -9.79 6.50
CA TYR A 83 6.13 -9.38 7.69
C TYR A 83 5.67 -8.00 8.15
N VAL A 84 5.42 -7.85 9.44
CA VAL A 84 5.04 -6.62 10.10
C VAL A 84 6.20 -6.20 11.01
N CYS A 85 6.58 -4.93 10.93
CA CYS A 85 7.61 -4.39 11.79
C CYS A 85 7.08 -4.28 13.22
N ASP A 86 7.71 -4.99 14.15
CA ASP A 86 7.61 -4.70 15.58
C ASP A 86 8.52 -3.50 15.87
N VAL A 87 7.91 -2.32 15.98
CA VAL A 87 8.63 -1.05 16.19
C VAL A 87 9.37 -1.01 17.53
N SER A 88 9.02 -1.86 18.49
CA SER A 88 9.64 -1.87 19.82
C SER A 88 10.99 -2.59 19.81
N SER A 89 11.08 -3.67 19.06
CA SER A 89 12.29 -4.48 18.90
C SER A 89 13.07 -4.14 17.63
N GLY A 90 12.46 -3.41 16.69
CA GLY A 90 12.98 -3.20 15.35
C GLY A 90 13.02 -4.47 14.50
N SER A 91 12.27 -5.51 14.89
CA SER A 91 12.27 -6.81 14.21
C SER A 91 11.08 -6.95 13.26
N CYS A 92 11.23 -7.78 12.23
CA CYS A 92 10.17 -8.09 11.28
C CYS A 92 9.55 -9.45 11.60
N ASP A 93 8.34 -9.45 12.14
CA ASP A 93 7.62 -10.65 12.54
C ASP A 93 6.52 -11.03 11.54
N LEU A 94 6.18 -12.31 11.44
CA LEU A 94 5.08 -12.75 10.57
C LEU A 94 3.73 -12.21 11.05
N GLY A 95 3.10 -11.37 10.23
CA GLY A 95 1.79 -10.77 10.48
C GLY A 95 0.64 -11.78 10.39
N ALA A 96 -0.60 -11.28 10.53
CA ALA A 96 -1.80 -12.07 10.27
C ALA A 96 -1.92 -12.45 8.77
N PRO A 97 -2.71 -13.47 8.40
CA PRO A 97 -3.00 -13.76 7.00
C PRO A 97 -3.54 -12.54 6.25
N GLY A 98 -2.93 -12.20 5.12
CA GLY A 98 -3.26 -11.01 4.34
C GLY A 98 -2.70 -9.70 4.90
N ALA A 99 -1.77 -9.73 5.86
CA ALA A 99 -1.15 -8.51 6.40
C ALA A 99 0.37 -8.52 6.26
N GLY A 100 0.98 -7.33 6.27
CA GLY A 100 2.43 -7.12 6.27
C GLY A 100 3.03 -6.85 4.89
N ASN A 101 4.35 -6.73 4.81
CA ASN A 101 5.12 -6.53 3.59
C ASN A 101 5.96 -7.76 3.25
N THR A 102 6.75 -7.70 2.18
CA THR A 102 7.84 -8.66 1.99
C THR A 102 8.86 -8.52 3.13
N LEU A 103 9.62 -9.57 3.44
CA LEU A 103 10.65 -9.51 4.49
C LEU A 103 11.65 -8.38 4.22
N ALA A 104 12.18 -8.31 3.00
CA ALA A 104 13.17 -7.32 2.62
C ALA A 104 12.64 -5.88 2.79
N GLU A 105 11.40 -5.63 2.38
CA GLU A 105 10.78 -4.32 2.50
C GLU A 105 10.41 -3.98 3.95
N CYS A 106 9.95 -4.97 4.71
CA CYS A 106 9.81 -4.83 6.15
C CYS A 106 11.14 -4.43 6.78
N GLU A 107 12.24 -5.10 6.49
CA GLU A 107 13.57 -4.76 7.03
C GLU A 107 13.99 -3.34 6.63
N GLN A 108 13.73 -2.90 5.39
CA GLN A 108 14.02 -1.52 4.97
C GLN A 108 13.22 -0.48 5.75
N ILE A 109 11.93 -0.73 5.98
CA ILE A 109 11.03 0.21 6.66
C ILE A 109 11.27 0.17 8.18
N CYS A 110 11.45 -1.03 8.74
CA CYS A 110 11.55 -1.26 10.18
C CYS A 110 12.84 -0.67 10.77
N HIS A 111 13.95 -0.78 10.04
CA HIS A 111 15.19 -0.12 10.45
C HIS A 111 15.11 1.41 10.37
N LYS A 112 14.21 1.98 9.56
CA LYS A 112 14.02 3.43 9.47
C LYS A 112 13.37 4.03 10.73
N SER A 113 12.61 3.23 11.49
CA SER A 113 11.96 3.72 12.73
C SER A 113 12.89 3.74 13.94
N ASN A 114 14.06 3.09 13.88
CA ASN A 114 15.05 3.14 14.96
C ASN A 114 15.91 4.41 14.96
N THR A 115 15.78 5.26 13.94
CA THR A 115 16.35 6.61 14.04
C THR A 115 15.42 7.47 14.88
N ASN A 116 15.70 7.53 16.18
CA ASN A 116 15.15 8.56 17.06
C ASN A 116 15.12 9.89 16.31
N VAL A 117 13.95 10.50 16.18
CA VAL A 117 13.83 11.87 15.72
C VAL A 117 13.94 12.80 16.93
N TYR A 118 14.61 13.92 16.74
CA TYR A 118 14.94 14.86 17.80
C TYR A 118 14.29 16.20 17.51
N LEU A 119 13.74 16.82 18.55
CA LEU A 119 13.26 18.19 18.51
C LEU A 119 14.11 19.03 19.46
N CYS A 120 14.59 20.18 18.99
CA CYS A 120 15.36 21.11 19.80
C CYS A 120 14.43 21.81 20.80
N ASP A 121 14.66 21.60 22.09
CA ASP A 121 14.11 22.43 23.13
C ASP A 121 14.87 23.77 23.16
N GLN A 122 14.18 24.82 22.73
CA GLN A 122 14.75 26.16 22.63
C GLN A 122 15.13 26.76 23.98
N THR A 123 14.59 26.26 25.08
CA THR A 123 14.85 26.72 26.45
C THR A 123 16.12 26.10 26.99
N THR A 124 16.25 24.78 26.89
CA THR A 124 17.40 24.03 27.42
C THR A 124 18.54 23.89 26.42
N LYS A 125 18.29 24.20 25.15
CA LYS A 125 19.20 23.95 24.02
C LYS A 125 19.59 22.47 23.87
N ALA A 126 18.72 21.57 24.34
CA ALA A 126 18.88 20.14 24.22
C ALA A 126 18.04 19.58 23.07
N CYS A 127 18.57 18.56 22.40
CA CYS A 127 17.84 17.76 21.44
C CYS A 127 17.16 16.60 22.16
N ASN A 128 15.83 16.69 22.31
CA ASN A 128 15.03 15.67 22.97
C ASN A 128 14.46 14.70 21.94
N VAL A 129 14.50 13.40 22.24
CA VAL A 129 13.83 12.39 21.42
C VAL A 129 12.33 12.65 21.46
N VAL A 130 11.70 12.67 20.30
CA VAL A 130 10.25 12.81 20.15
C VAL A 130 9.70 11.67 19.29
N PRO A 131 8.38 11.41 19.30
CA PRO A 131 7.78 10.41 18.42
C PRO A 131 8.00 10.73 16.94
N ASP A 132 8.15 9.69 16.12
CA ASP A 132 8.21 9.81 14.66
C ASP A 132 7.00 10.59 14.11
N GLY A 133 7.25 11.47 13.15
CA GLY A 133 6.22 12.32 12.54
C GLY A 133 5.90 13.61 13.32
N THR A 134 6.56 13.86 14.46
CA THR A 134 6.46 15.16 15.16
C THR A 134 6.90 16.29 14.23
N PRO A 135 6.05 17.31 13.95
CA PRO A 135 6.42 18.41 13.06
C PRO A 135 7.68 19.14 13.54
N GLY A 136 8.65 19.34 12.64
CA GLY A 136 9.91 20.00 12.96
C GLY A 136 10.95 19.12 13.66
N SER A 137 10.66 17.83 13.90
CA SER A 137 11.67 16.87 14.34
C SER A 137 12.64 16.52 13.19
N THR A 138 13.91 16.31 13.53
CA THR A 138 14.98 16.01 12.57
C THR A 138 15.89 14.91 13.11
N SER A 139 16.92 14.50 12.36
CA SER A 139 17.98 13.66 12.92
C SER A 139 18.72 14.37 14.06
N LEU A 140 19.42 13.60 14.91
CA LEU A 140 20.23 14.14 16.00
C LEU A 140 21.24 15.18 15.51
N GLU A 141 21.92 14.88 14.40
CA GLU A 141 22.97 15.72 13.83
C GLU A 141 22.42 17.07 13.36
N ILE A 142 21.29 17.06 12.64
CA ILE A 142 20.59 18.29 12.23
C ILE A 142 20.08 19.04 13.46
N CYS A 143 19.52 18.34 14.44
CA CYS A 143 19.02 18.96 15.65
C CYS A 143 20.16 19.66 16.40
N GLN A 144 21.31 19.01 16.60
CA GLN A 144 22.45 19.60 17.29
C GLN A 144 23.01 20.81 16.55
N ALA A 145 23.09 20.75 15.21
CA ALA A 145 23.52 21.87 14.40
C ALA A 145 22.58 23.09 14.57
N VAL A 146 21.26 22.87 14.56
CA VAL A 146 20.27 23.95 14.69
C VAL A 146 20.15 24.44 16.13
N CYS A 147 20.18 23.55 17.11
CA CYS A 147 19.93 23.85 18.52
C CYS A 147 21.09 24.59 19.18
N ASN A 148 22.33 24.28 18.78
CA ASN A 148 23.54 24.93 19.30
C ASN A 148 23.85 26.25 18.58
N HIS A 149 23.23 26.52 17.43
CA HIS A 149 23.27 27.86 16.87
C HIS A 149 22.45 28.79 17.75
N ILE A 150 23.16 29.60 18.56
CA ILE A 150 22.58 30.80 19.16
C ILE A 150 21.96 31.57 17.99
N PRO A 151 20.65 31.84 18.00
CA PRO A 151 20.09 32.76 17.04
C PRO A 151 20.79 34.08 17.31
N THR A 152 21.78 34.43 16.50
CA THR A 152 22.24 35.81 16.41
C THR A 152 20.99 36.58 16.02
N ARG A 153 20.37 37.21 17.03
CA ARG A 153 19.23 38.09 16.81
C ARG A 153 19.62 39.02 15.67
N GLN A 154 18.72 39.12 14.70
CA GLN A 154 18.77 40.01 13.55
C GLN A 154 19.62 39.50 12.38
N HIS A 155 19.01 38.66 11.55
CA HIS A 155 18.99 39.04 10.14
C HIS A 155 17.75 39.93 9.90
N PRO A 156 17.93 41.16 9.38
CA PRO A 156 16.84 41.95 8.82
C PRO A 156 16.11 41.12 7.75
N PRO A 157 14.84 41.43 7.43
CA PRO A 157 14.20 40.85 6.26
C PRO A 157 15.08 41.12 5.04
N LEU A 158 15.76 40.08 4.56
CA LEU A 158 16.49 40.09 3.31
C LEU A 158 15.46 40.33 2.22
N ALA A 159 15.39 41.58 1.78
CA ALA A 159 14.75 41.97 0.54
C ALA A 159 15.21 40.99 -0.54
N LEU A 160 14.26 40.30 -1.17
CA LEU A 160 14.49 39.45 -2.33
C LEU A 160 15.34 40.20 -3.36
N PRO A 161 16.43 39.59 -3.85
CA PRO A 161 16.83 39.84 -5.21
C PRO A 161 17.03 38.51 -5.94
N HIS A 162 16.26 38.38 -7.01
CA HIS A 162 16.50 37.58 -8.21
C HIS A 162 15.91 36.17 -8.31
N PRO A 163 15.45 35.81 -9.53
CA PRO A 163 14.88 34.51 -9.83
C PRO A 163 15.99 33.47 -9.89
N LEU A 164 15.85 32.40 -9.12
CA LEU A 164 16.59 31.17 -9.35
C LEU A 164 16.28 30.70 -10.77
N MET A 165 17.29 30.78 -11.64
CA MET A 165 17.34 29.97 -12.85
C MET A 165 17.14 28.52 -12.42
N LEU A 166 16.04 27.91 -12.87
CA LEU A 166 15.80 26.48 -12.79
C LEU A 166 17.03 25.79 -13.38
N ALA A 167 17.87 25.22 -12.53
CA ALA A 167 18.82 24.21 -12.97
C ALA A 167 17.98 23.04 -13.49
N THR A 168 18.08 22.80 -14.78
CA THR A 168 17.45 21.67 -15.46
C THR A 168 17.83 20.41 -14.71
N PRO A 169 16.87 19.60 -14.21
CA PRO A 169 17.20 18.34 -13.57
C PRO A 169 17.99 17.47 -14.57
N PRO A 170 19.01 16.72 -14.10
CA PRO A 170 19.70 15.77 -14.96
C PRO A 170 18.66 14.83 -15.57
N ALA A 171 18.75 14.65 -16.89
CA ALA A 171 17.81 13.83 -17.64
C ALA A 171 17.68 12.46 -16.96
N THR A 172 16.48 12.17 -16.43
CA THR A 172 16.12 10.86 -15.92
C THR A 172 16.44 9.85 -17.03
N PRO A 173 17.24 8.81 -16.75
CA PRO A 173 17.47 7.74 -17.71
C PRO A 173 16.13 7.22 -18.22
N ALA A 174 16.00 7.07 -19.54
CA ALA A 174 14.80 6.52 -20.13
C ALA A 174 14.43 5.19 -19.45
N PRO A 175 13.14 4.93 -19.18
CA PRO A 175 12.71 3.66 -18.62
C PRO A 175 13.29 2.53 -19.46
N GLN A 176 14.08 1.64 -18.83
CA GLN A 176 14.54 0.45 -19.50
C GLN A 176 13.30 -0.35 -19.93
N PRO A 177 13.26 -0.87 -21.18
CA PRO A 177 12.17 -1.71 -21.61
C PRO A 177 12.05 -2.90 -20.65
N PRO A 178 10.83 -3.31 -20.29
CA PRO A 178 10.65 -4.47 -19.43
C PRO A 178 11.39 -5.67 -20.04
N PRO A 179 12.04 -6.52 -19.23
CA PRO A 179 12.67 -7.72 -19.73
C PRO A 179 11.64 -8.51 -20.54
N ALA A 180 11.99 -8.81 -21.79
CA ALA A 180 11.13 -9.59 -22.67
C ALA A 180 10.71 -10.87 -21.92
N MET A 181 9.41 -11.03 -21.69
CA MET A 181 8.87 -12.26 -21.14
C MET A 181 9.30 -13.39 -22.06
N VAL A 182 10.23 -14.22 -21.57
CA VAL A 182 10.62 -15.47 -22.22
C VAL A 182 9.35 -16.30 -22.30
N ARG A 183 8.78 -16.40 -23.51
CA ARG A 183 7.67 -17.32 -23.79
C ARG A 183 8.08 -18.70 -23.28
N PRO A 184 7.29 -19.34 -22.40
CA PRO A 184 7.48 -20.74 -22.09
C PRO A 184 7.42 -21.51 -23.40
N SER A 185 8.52 -22.14 -23.78
CA SER A 185 8.54 -23.10 -24.87
C SER A 185 7.49 -24.17 -24.56
N LEU A 186 6.42 -24.17 -25.34
CA LEU A 186 5.49 -25.29 -25.49
C LEU A 186 6.25 -26.45 -26.11
N CYS A 187 7.08 -27.13 -25.31
CA CYS A 187 7.49 -28.48 -25.62
C CYS A 187 6.29 -29.36 -25.33
N ALA A 188 5.60 -29.72 -26.41
CA ALA A 188 4.75 -30.88 -26.50
C ALA A 188 5.39 -32.05 -25.74
N ASN A 189 4.72 -32.54 -24.70
CA ASN A 189 5.01 -33.86 -24.19
C ASN A 189 3.78 -34.75 -24.34
N ARG A 190 4.09 -35.94 -24.81
CA ARG A 190 3.20 -36.93 -25.39
C ARG A 190 2.24 -37.49 -24.36
N SER A 191 1.07 -37.83 -24.88
CA SER A 191 0.14 -38.81 -24.36
C SER A 191 0.86 -39.99 -23.68
N ALA A 192 0.62 -40.15 -22.39
CA ALA A 192 0.77 -41.42 -21.69
C ALA A 192 -0.53 -41.69 -20.91
N ALA A 193 -0.97 -42.94 -21.03
CA ALA A 193 -2.24 -43.53 -20.65
C ALA A 193 -2.58 -43.43 -19.14
N PRO A 194 -3.85 -43.68 -18.76
CA PRO A 194 -4.33 -43.55 -17.39
C PRO A 194 -3.82 -44.68 -16.50
N THR A 195 -3.20 -44.33 -15.38
CA THR A 195 -2.97 -45.27 -14.28
C THR A 195 -4.07 -45.07 -13.24
N THR A 196 -5.05 -45.97 -13.28
CA THR A 196 -5.95 -46.26 -12.16
C THR A 196 -5.14 -46.73 -10.96
N LEU A 197 -5.32 -46.12 -9.78
CA LEU A 197 -5.13 -46.64 -8.42
C LEU A 197 -5.22 -45.40 -7.49
N SER A 198 -5.78 -45.36 -6.30
CA SER A 198 -6.44 -46.33 -5.44
C SER A 198 -7.12 -45.49 -4.35
N THR A 199 -8.41 -45.73 -4.12
CA THR A 199 -9.20 -45.07 -3.09
C THR A 199 -8.70 -45.49 -1.71
N SER A 200 -7.96 -44.64 -1.00
CA SER A 200 -7.69 -44.84 0.43
C SER A 200 -8.61 -43.95 1.26
N ALA A 201 -9.54 -44.60 1.93
CA ALA A 201 -10.43 -44.03 2.93
C ALA A 201 -9.60 -43.42 4.08
N ILE A 202 -9.77 -42.11 4.30
CA ILE A 202 -9.29 -41.46 5.52
C ILE A 202 -10.39 -41.59 6.56
N THR A 203 -10.19 -42.56 7.46
CA THR A 203 -10.97 -42.76 8.69
C THR A 203 -10.91 -41.50 9.55
N LYS A 204 -12.08 -40.89 9.74
CA LYS A 204 -12.33 -39.78 10.64
C LYS A 204 -12.33 -40.30 12.08
N MET A 205 -11.22 -40.18 12.82
CA MET A 205 -11.22 -40.38 14.27
C MET A 205 -11.64 -39.08 14.96
N ALA A 206 -12.85 -39.07 15.50
CA ALA A 206 -13.32 -38.07 16.43
C ALA A 206 -12.64 -38.30 17.80
N LEU A 207 -11.78 -37.38 18.22
CA LEU A 207 -11.36 -37.29 19.62
C LEU A 207 -12.34 -36.39 20.38
N ALA A 208 -12.98 -36.97 21.39
CA ALA A 208 -13.78 -36.26 22.37
C ALA A 208 -12.89 -35.44 23.33
N PRO A 209 -13.36 -34.30 23.86
CA PRO A 209 -12.63 -33.55 24.88
C PRO A 209 -12.77 -34.21 26.27
N PRO A 210 -11.74 -34.16 27.12
CA PRO A 210 -11.84 -34.61 28.50
C PRO A 210 -12.59 -33.60 29.36
N SER A 211 -13.63 -34.08 30.04
CA SER A 211 -14.28 -33.41 31.17
C SER A 211 -13.27 -33.19 32.30
N ARG A 212 -13.23 -31.99 32.86
CA ARG A 212 -12.52 -31.70 34.11
C ARG A 212 -13.49 -31.16 35.18
N PRO A 213 -13.14 -31.35 36.46
CA PRO A 213 -14.05 -31.58 37.58
C PRO A 213 -14.79 -30.36 38.09
#